data_AF-A0A420DNL2-F1
#
_entry.id   AF-A0A420DNL2-F1
#
_cell.length_a   1.000
_cell.length_b   1.000
_cell.length_c   1.000
_cell.angle_alpha   90.00
_cell.angle_beta   90.00
_cell.angle_gamma   90.00
#
_symmetry.space_group_name_H-M   'P 1'
#
loop_
_entity.id
_entity.type
_entity.pdbx_description
1 polymer ?
#
loop_
_entity_poly.entity_id
_entity_poly.type
_entity_poly.pdbx_seq_one_letter_code
_entity_poly.pdbx_strand_id
1 'polypeptide(L)'
;MKNALRIAALGVSLALTGACTQFPELDRTLTPELTSADYPNLVPIAPILAAAQTSAVEPALASAEIDARVTALKARAARLSGSVLSGPERQRLAQGFR
;
A
#
# COMPACT_ATOMS: atom_id res chain seq x y z
N MET A 1 -18.78 9.81 -28.23
CA MET A 1 -17.34 9.48 -28.46
C MET A 1 -16.45 10.72 -28.52
N LYS A 2 -16.74 11.74 -29.34
CA LYS A 2 -15.98 13.01 -29.40
C LYS A 2 -15.77 13.70 -28.03
N ASN A 3 -16.80 13.71 -27.18
CA ASN A 3 -16.72 14.36 -25.86
C ASN A 3 -15.81 13.59 -24.90
N ALA A 4 -15.80 12.26 -24.94
CA ALA A 4 -14.90 11.43 -24.15
C ALA A 4 -13.43 11.63 -24.56
N LEU A 5 -13.15 11.79 -25.86
CA LEU A 5 -11.81 12.06 -26.35
C LEU A 5 -11.30 13.44 -25.92
N ARG A 6 -12.17 14.46 -25.88
CA ARG A 6 -11.84 15.80 -25.38
C ARG A 6 -11.56 15.83 -23.88
N ILE A 7 -12.34 15.10 -23.09
CA ILE A 7 -12.15 14.98 -21.64
C ILE A 7 -10.82 14.26 -21.35
N ALA A 8 -10.52 13.18 -22.08
CA ALA A 8 -9.25 12.46 -21.95
C ALA A 8 -8.04 13.35 -22.32
N ALA A 9 -8.14 14.11 -23.42
CA ALA A 9 -7.07 15.03 -23.84
C ALA A 9 -6.84 16.16 -22.82
N LEU A 10 -7.91 16.71 -22.23
CA LEU A 10 -7.82 17.72 -21.18
C LEU A 10 -7.17 17.16 -19.91
N GLY A 11 -7.55 15.94 -19.50
CA GLY A 11 -6.98 15.27 -18.34
C GLY A 11 -5.48 14.98 -18.48
N VAL A 12 -5.04 14.50 -19.66
CA VAL A 12 -3.62 14.25 -19.95
C VAL A 12 -2.82 15.55 -19.93
N SER A 13 -3.36 16.63 -20.50
CA SER A 13 -2.68 17.93 -20.52
C SER A 13 -2.47 18.48 -19.10
N LEU A 14 -3.46 18.32 -18.21
CA LEU A 14 -3.37 18.76 -16.82
C LEU A 14 -2.32 17.96 -16.04
N ALA A 15 -2.24 16.64 -16.26
CA ALA A 15 -1.24 15.78 -15.62
C ALA A 15 0.20 16.13 -16.03
N LEU A 16 0.42 16.50 -17.30
CA LEU A 16 1.75 16.88 -17.79
C LEU A 16 2.26 18.20 -17.14
N THR A 17 1.37 19.11 -16.74
CA THR A 17 1.80 20.37 -16.09
C THR A 17 2.39 20.18 -14.69
N GLY A 18 2.02 19.10 -13.98
CA GLY A 18 2.58 18.76 -12.67
C GLY A 18 3.99 18.15 -12.73
N ALA A 19 4.36 17.56 -13.87
CA ALA A 19 5.70 17.00 -14.09
C ALA A 19 6.76 18.06 -14.43
N CYS A 20 6.34 19.27 -14.83
CA CYS A 20 7.22 20.41 -15.07
C CYS A 20 7.25 21.38 -13.88
N THR A 21 7.08 20.88 -12.66
CA THR A 21 7.23 21.72 -11.46
C THR A 21 8.71 21.92 -11.16
N GLN A 22 9.08 23.16 -10.84
CA GLN A 22 10.45 23.49 -10.45
C GLN A 22 10.76 22.75 -9.15
N PHE A 23 11.76 21.86 -9.18
CA PHE A 23 12.27 21.22 -7.96
C PHE A 23 12.71 22.33 -7.00
N PRO A 24 12.27 22.31 -5.73
CA PRO A 24 12.66 23.33 -4.79
C PRO A 24 14.18 23.35 -4.64
N GLU A 25 14.75 24.53 -4.51
CA GLU A 25 16.20 24.71 -4.34
C GLU A 25 16.62 24.20 -2.95
N LEU A 26 17.14 22.97 -2.89
CA LEU A 26 17.56 22.31 -1.64
C LEU A 26 18.78 23.01 -0.99
N ASP A 27 19.59 23.69 -1.80
CA ASP A 27 20.81 24.37 -1.36
C ASP A 27 20.54 25.49 -0.36
N ARG A 28 19.30 26.01 -0.28
CA ARG A 28 18.90 26.98 0.75
C ARG A 28 18.98 26.45 2.18
N THR A 29 19.07 25.13 2.34
CA THR A 29 19.18 24.48 3.66
C THR A 29 20.63 24.19 4.06
N LEU A 30 21.59 24.36 3.14
CA LEU A 30 23.01 24.19 3.43
C LEU A 30 23.57 25.47 4.05
N THR A 31 24.11 25.34 5.26
CA THR A 31 24.87 26.44 5.87
C THR A 31 26.27 26.49 5.26
N PRO A 32 26.96 27.65 5.28
CA PRO A 32 28.32 27.78 4.77
C PRO A 32 29.29 26.74 5.36
N GLU A 33 29.10 26.39 6.64
CA GLU A 33 29.90 25.40 7.34
C GLU A 33 29.71 23.99 6.74
N LEU A 34 28.47 23.62 6.37
CA LEU A 34 28.16 22.34 5.75
C LEU A 34 28.68 22.23 4.31
N THR A 35 28.75 23.36 3.58
CA THR A 35 29.34 23.39 2.24
C THR A 35 30.85 23.16 2.27
N SER A 36 31.53 23.61 3.33
CA SER A 36 32.98 23.44 3.51
C SER A 36 33.37 22.19 4.31
N ALA A 37 32.39 21.43 4.81
CA ALA A 37 32.66 20.27 5.63
C ALA A 37 33.26 19.13 4.81
N ASP A 38 34.18 18.38 5.44
CA ASP A 38 34.66 17.14 4.86
C ASP A 38 33.51 16.15 4.65
N TYR A 39 33.58 15.43 3.53
CA TYR A 39 32.60 14.39 3.25
C TYR A 39 32.67 13.29 4.32
N PRO A 40 31.53 12.78 4.83
CA PRO A 40 31.55 11.78 5.88
C PRO A 40 32.20 10.47 5.41
N ASN A 41 32.85 9.78 6.34
CA ASN A 41 33.40 8.46 6.07
C ASN A 41 32.29 7.48 5.71
N LEU A 42 32.37 6.92 4.51
CA LEU A 42 31.44 5.88 4.06
C LEU A 42 31.73 4.58 4.80
N VAL A 43 30.75 4.09 5.55
CA VAL A 43 30.82 2.80 6.23
C VAL A 43 30.28 1.71 5.28
N PRO A 44 30.94 0.54 5.17
CA PRO A 44 30.45 -0.56 4.35
C PRO A 44 29.04 -1.00 4.76
N ILE A 45 28.15 -1.22 3.78
CA ILE A 45 26.77 -1.65 4.02
C ILE A 45 26.65 -3.16 4.32
N ALA A 46 27.65 -3.97 3.93
CA ALA A 46 27.62 -5.42 4.04
C ALA A 46 27.34 -5.96 5.47
N PRO A 47 27.90 -5.40 6.56
CA PRO A 47 27.61 -5.85 7.92
C PRO A 47 26.13 -5.66 8.32
N ILE A 48 25.50 -4.57 7.86
CA ILE A 48 24.08 -4.29 8.12
C ILE A 48 23.21 -5.33 7.42
N LEU A 49 23.55 -5.67 6.16
CA LEU A 49 22.83 -6.68 5.40
C LEU A 49 22.98 -8.08 6.03
N ALA A 50 24.17 -8.42 6.52
CA ALA A 50 24.41 -9.68 7.21
C ALA A 50 23.56 -9.77 8.50
N ALA A 51 23.48 -8.71 9.29
CA ALA A 51 22.64 -8.67 10.50
C ALA A 51 21.15 -8.81 10.17
N ALA A 52 20.67 -8.16 9.10
CA ALA A 52 19.27 -8.25 8.67
C ALA A 52 18.84 -9.69 8.31
N GLN A 53 19.76 -10.49 7.73
CA GLN A 53 19.48 -11.90 7.41
C GLN A 53 19.30 -12.75 8.68
N THR A 54 20.00 -12.44 9.76
CA THR A 54 19.88 -13.16 11.04
C THR A 54 18.60 -12.83 11.81
N SER A 55 17.94 -11.73 11.48
CA SER A 55 16.71 -11.27 12.13
C SER A 55 15.45 -11.63 11.33
N ALA A 56 15.57 -12.41 10.25
CA ALA A 56 14.43 -12.91 9.51
C ALA A 56 13.58 -13.82 10.39
N VAL A 57 12.27 -13.56 10.44
CA VAL A 57 11.32 -14.48 11.09
C VAL A 57 11.41 -15.82 10.37
N GLU A 58 11.70 -16.89 11.11
CA GLU A 58 11.76 -18.25 10.57
C GLU A 58 10.48 -18.54 9.78
N PRO A 59 10.54 -18.66 8.43
CA PRO A 59 9.34 -18.67 7.59
C PRO A 59 8.37 -19.81 7.95
N ALA A 60 8.90 -20.93 8.44
CA ALA A 60 8.15 -22.09 8.87
C ALA A 60 7.34 -21.85 10.17
N LEU A 61 7.85 -21.03 11.09
CA LEU A 61 7.12 -20.67 12.31
C LEU A 61 6.03 -19.63 12.02
N ALA A 62 6.30 -18.71 11.08
CA ALA A 62 5.32 -17.74 10.63
C ALA A 62 4.13 -18.39 9.90
N SER A 63 4.35 -19.44 9.10
CA SER A 63 3.28 -20.09 8.32
C SER A 63 2.29 -20.85 9.19
N ALA A 64 2.77 -21.62 10.19
CA ALA A 64 1.90 -22.43 11.05
C ALA A 64 0.87 -21.59 11.83
N GLU A 65 1.29 -20.45 12.39
CA GLU A 65 0.40 -19.53 13.10
C GLU A 65 -0.65 -18.92 12.16
N ILE A 66 -0.24 -18.53 10.95
CA ILE A 66 -1.17 -17.98 9.95
C ILE A 66 -2.18 -19.03 9.49
N ASP A 67 -1.75 -20.26 9.23
CA ASP A 67 -2.62 -21.37 8.81
C ASP A 67 -3.65 -21.72 9.89
N ALA A 68 -3.24 -21.73 11.16
CA ALA A 68 -4.15 -21.92 12.29
C ALA A 68 -5.22 -20.81 12.34
N ARG A 69 -4.80 -19.55 12.18
CA ARG A 69 -5.72 -18.40 12.14
C ARG A 69 -6.68 -18.46 10.96
N VAL A 70 -6.20 -18.82 9.77
CA VAL A 70 -7.04 -19.00 8.56
C VAL A 70 -8.09 -20.08 8.81
N THR A 71 -7.69 -21.21 9.39
CA THR A 71 -8.61 -22.32 9.72
C THR A 71 -9.70 -21.87 10.70
N ALA A 72 -9.32 -21.17 11.77
CA ALA A 72 -10.27 -20.63 12.75
C ALA A 72 -11.22 -19.58 12.14
N LEU A 73 -10.74 -18.74 11.21
CA LEU A 73 -11.57 -17.79 10.47
C LEU A 73 -12.59 -18.51 9.57
N LYS A 74 -12.16 -19.51 8.82
CA LYS A 74 -13.05 -20.32 7.96
C LYS A 74 -14.13 -21.02 8.77
N ALA A 75 -13.78 -21.62 9.92
CA ALA A 75 -14.74 -22.26 10.81
C ALA A 75 -15.78 -21.27 11.36
N ARG A 76 -15.35 -20.06 11.75
CA ARG A 76 -16.26 -18.99 12.18
C ARG A 76 -17.17 -18.52 11.05
N ALA A 77 -16.63 -18.32 9.85
CA ALA A 77 -17.42 -17.95 8.68
C ALA A 77 -18.48 -19.02 8.39
N ALA A 78 -18.13 -20.30 8.35
CA ALA A 78 -19.09 -21.38 8.12
C ALA A 78 -20.25 -21.39 9.13
N ARG A 79 -19.99 -21.05 10.40
CA ARG A 79 -21.03 -20.90 11.43
C ARG A 79 -21.95 -19.70 11.17
N LEU A 80 -21.43 -18.62 10.59
CA LEU A 80 -22.18 -17.40 10.28
C LEU A 80 -22.89 -17.45 8.92
N SER A 81 -22.38 -18.25 7.98
CA SER A 81 -22.89 -18.35 6.59
C SER A 81 -24.23 -19.09 6.47
N GLY A 82 -24.85 -19.52 7.57
CA GLY A 82 -26.20 -20.09 7.55
C GLY A 82 -27.23 -19.08 7.01
N SER A 83 -28.41 -19.57 6.59
CA SER A 83 -29.48 -18.68 6.16
C SER A 83 -30.07 -17.92 7.35
N VAL A 84 -29.51 -16.75 7.67
CA VAL A 84 -30.01 -15.86 8.75
C VAL A 84 -31.38 -15.28 8.39
N LEU A 85 -31.68 -15.19 7.10
CA LEU A 85 -32.95 -14.70 6.59
C LEU A 85 -33.83 -15.87 6.15
N SER A 86 -35.12 -15.81 6.47
CA SER A 86 -36.15 -16.62 5.85
C SER A 86 -36.34 -16.23 4.38
N GLY A 87 -36.95 -17.13 3.58
CA GLY A 87 -37.28 -16.84 2.18
C GLY A 87 -38.04 -15.52 1.99
N PRO A 88 -39.12 -15.26 2.77
CA PRO A 88 -39.87 -14.01 2.71
C PRO A 88 -39.03 -12.77 3.08
N GLU A 89 -38.12 -12.87 4.05
CA GLU A 89 -37.25 -11.75 4.44
C GLU A 89 -36.25 -11.39 3.34
N ARG A 90 -35.66 -12.38 2.67
CA ARG A 90 -34.81 -12.13 1.49
C ARG A 90 -35.58 -11.44 0.37
N GLN A 91 -36.82 -11.86 0.14
CA GLN A 91 -37.64 -11.30 -0.93
C GLN A 91 -38.05 -9.84 -0.64
N ARG A 92 -38.39 -9.51 0.61
CA ARG A 92 -38.64 -8.12 1.02
C ARG A 92 -37.40 -7.24 0.85
N LEU A 93 -36.24 -7.74 1.26
CA LEU A 93 -34.97 -7.01 1.12
C LEU A 93 -34.62 -6.76 -0.36
N ALA A 94 -34.77 -7.77 -1.22
CA ALA A 94 -34.53 -7.66 -2.66
C ALA A 94 -35.47 -6.67 -3.36
N GLN A 95 -36.71 -6.55 -2.87
CA GLN A 95 -37.68 -5.58 -3.38
C GLN A 95 -37.36 -4.14 -2.96
N GLY A 96 -36.73 -3.92 -1.80
CA GLY A 96 -36.31 -2.59 -1.34
C GLY A 96 -35.04 -2.04 -2.01
N PHE A 97 -34.33 -2.87 -2.79
CA PHE A 97 -33.17 -2.46 -3.58
C PHE A 97 -33.52 -2.08 -5.04
N ARG A 98 -34.81 -2.07 -5.40
CA ARG A 98 -35.32 -1.48 -6.66
C ARG A 98 -35.92 -0.12 -6.40
#